data_AF-A0A382D364-F1
#
_entry.id   AF-A0A382D364-F1
#
_cell.length_a   1.000
_cell.length_b   1.000
_cell.length_c   1.000
_cell.angle_alpha   90.00
_cell.angle_beta   90.00
_cell.angle_gamma   90.00
#
_symmetry.space_group_name_H-M   'P 1'
#
loop_
_entity.id
_entity.type
_entity.pdbx_description
1 polymer ?
#
loop_
_entity_poly.entity_id
_entity_poly.type
_entity_poly.pdbx_seq_one_letter_code
_entity_poly.pdbx_strand_id
1 'polypeptide(L)'
;MSNFTIGIKTKNPNIIFENNKIKLETIGTDFSIGSFFKKEFAINNVKITTKENSLKDIIGIVKIFKNTPQLFILNKMAKEGVVIADIDLNFDDKGKLTKGYNIKGSVKDGKIRLFNKKNINNISFDFNIKNKQYLLENGQIEYEKLKLSSKKIKVNDKNQYFLFEGDVSSPKSLVNSNLLTVIFKNNLENIGINNVNFGSENN
;
A
#
# COMPACT_ATOMS: atom_id res chain seq x y z
N MET A 1 -26.38 28.75 -13.41
CA MET A 1 -25.95 29.06 -12.03
C MET A 1 -24.43 29.00 -12.00
N SER A 2 -23.80 30.01 -11.42
CA SER A 2 -22.36 30.17 -11.26
C SER A 2 -21.73 28.97 -10.52
N ASN A 3 -20.43 28.78 -10.72
CA ASN A 3 -19.57 27.78 -10.05
C ASN A 3 -19.40 28.08 -8.54
N PHE A 4 -20.50 28.26 -7.80
CA PHE A 4 -20.46 28.53 -6.38
C PHE A 4 -20.24 27.23 -5.59
N THR A 5 -19.10 27.18 -4.90
CA THR A 5 -18.68 26.03 -4.08
C THR A 5 -18.44 26.46 -2.64
N ILE A 6 -18.82 25.61 -1.69
CA ILE A 6 -18.52 25.78 -0.26
C ILE A 6 -17.46 24.76 0.14
N GLY A 7 -16.32 25.24 0.64
CA GLY A 7 -15.29 24.38 1.23
C GLY A 7 -15.70 23.91 2.63
N ILE A 8 -15.76 22.61 2.84
CA ILE A 8 -16.06 21.98 4.13
C ILE A 8 -14.82 21.23 4.59
N LYS A 9 -14.42 21.40 5.86
CA LYS A 9 -13.26 20.72 6.43
C LYS A 9 -13.52 20.29 7.87
N THR A 10 -13.20 19.03 8.17
CA THR A 10 -13.21 18.47 9.52
C THR A 10 -11.80 18.11 9.93
N LYS A 11 -11.43 18.47 11.17
CA LYS A 11 -10.12 18.16 11.77
C LYS A 11 -10.24 17.04 12.80
N ASN A 12 -9.26 16.15 12.81
CA ASN A 12 -9.16 15.01 13.72
C ASN A 12 -10.39 14.06 13.76
N PRO A 13 -11.14 13.82 12.67
CA PRO A 13 -12.26 12.88 12.74
C PRO A 13 -11.77 11.43 12.76
N ASN A 14 -12.67 10.54 13.17
CA ASN A 14 -12.50 9.10 12.99
C ASN A 14 -13.55 8.61 11.99
N ILE A 15 -13.14 7.81 11.01
CA ILE A 15 -14.06 7.00 10.21
C ILE A 15 -14.21 5.67 10.94
N ILE A 16 -15.43 5.30 11.26
CA ILE A 16 -15.76 4.01 11.87
C ILE A 16 -16.62 3.25 10.86
N PHE A 17 -16.17 2.06 10.48
CA PHE A 17 -16.91 1.20 9.56
C PHE A 17 -16.82 -0.25 10.04
N GLU A 18 -17.97 -0.82 10.38
CA GLU A 18 -18.07 -2.06 11.17
C GLU A 18 -17.20 -1.96 12.44
N ASN A 19 -16.26 -2.90 12.63
CA ASN A 19 -15.35 -2.94 13.76
C ASN A 19 -14.00 -2.25 13.47
N ASN A 20 -13.83 -1.62 12.30
CA ASN A 20 -12.58 -0.99 11.91
C ASN A 20 -12.65 0.53 12.11
N LYS A 21 -11.53 1.12 12.54
CA LYS A 21 -11.42 2.57 12.79
C LYS A 21 -10.24 3.15 12.03
N ILE A 22 -10.49 4.19 11.22
CA ILE A 22 -9.45 5.02 10.60
C ILE A 22 -9.43 6.38 11.29
N LYS A 23 -8.29 6.72 11.87
CA LYS A 23 -7.97 8.03 12.44
C LYS A 23 -7.51 8.95 11.33
N LEU A 24 -8.18 10.10 11.20
CA LEU A 24 -7.80 11.13 10.24
C LEU A 24 -7.19 12.33 10.95
N GLU A 25 -6.28 13.01 10.27
CA GLU A 25 -5.83 14.34 10.64
C GLU A 25 -6.81 15.37 10.07
N THR A 26 -7.15 15.25 8.79
CA THR A 26 -8.18 16.08 8.15
C THR A 26 -8.94 15.32 7.08
N ILE A 27 -10.20 15.72 6.87
CA ILE A 27 -10.97 15.44 5.66
C ILE A 27 -11.60 16.75 5.21
N GLY A 28 -11.51 17.04 3.93
CA GLY A 28 -12.13 18.22 3.34
C GLY A 28 -12.68 17.96 1.95
N THR A 29 -13.63 18.80 1.55
CA THR A 29 -14.31 18.71 0.27
C THR A 29 -14.80 20.08 -0.18
N ASP A 30 -14.79 20.33 -1.49
CA ASP A 30 -15.52 21.43 -2.10
C ASP A 30 -16.92 20.96 -2.53
N PHE A 31 -17.96 21.51 -1.89
CA PHE A 31 -19.36 21.19 -2.15
C PHE A 31 -19.98 22.18 -3.14
N SER A 32 -20.39 21.70 -4.31
CA SER A 32 -21.06 22.47 -5.36
C SER A 32 -22.54 22.69 -5.04
N ILE A 33 -22.87 23.95 -4.74
CA ILE A 33 -24.25 24.36 -4.47
C ILE A 33 -25.09 24.34 -5.74
N GLY A 34 -24.49 24.70 -6.88
CA GLY A 34 -25.15 24.60 -8.18
C GLY A 34 -25.55 23.17 -8.51
N SER A 35 -24.64 22.21 -8.32
CA SER A 35 -24.91 20.78 -8.55
C SER A 35 -25.98 20.25 -7.59
N PHE A 36 -25.95 20.66 -6.32
CA PHE A 36 -26.97 20.31 -5.34
C PHE A 36 -28.38 20.74 -5.78
N PHE A 37 -28.57 22.00 -6.22
CA PHE A 37 -29.87 22.47 -6.69
C PHE A 37 -30.32 21.81 -8.00
N LYS A 38 -29.37 21.42 -8.86
CA LYS A 38 -29.64 20.64 -10.08
C LYS A 38 -29.91 19.16 -9.82
N LYS A 39 -29.80 18.69 -8.57
CA LYS A 39 -29.87 17.28 -8.20
C LYS A 39 -28.78 16.41 -8.87
N GLU A 40 -27.61 17.00 -9.09
CA GLU A 40 -26.39 16.34 -9.55
C GLU A 40 -25.48 15.98 -8.36
N PHE A 41 -24.39 15.24 -8.61
CA PHE A 41 -23.41 14.99 -7.56
C PHE A 41 -22.72 16.28 -7.15
N ALA A 42 -22.80 16.63 -5.87
CA ALA A 42 -22.36 17.94 -5.37
C ALA A 42 -20.96 17.93 -4.74
N ILE A 43 -20.30 16.78 -4.58
CA ILE A 43 -18.96 16.70 -3.99
C ILE A 43 -17.95 16.75 -5.14
N ASN A 44 -17.25 17.87 -5.31
CA ASN A 44 -16.30 18.01 -6.43
C ASN A 44 -15.01 17.23 -6.16
N ASN A 45 -14.55 17.27 -4.90
CA ASN A 45 -13.32 16.62 -4.48
C ASN A 45 -13.41 16.14 -3.03
N VAL A 46 -12.49 15.26 -2.66
CA VAL A 46 -12.24 14.86 -1.27
C VAL A 46 -10.74 14.82 -1.06
N LYS A 47 -10.24 15.57 -0.07
CA LYS A 47 -8.86 15.54 0.39
C LYS A 47 -8.82 14.97 1.80
N ILE A 48 -8.06 13.89 2.00
CA ILE A 48 -7.92 13.22 3.29
C ILE A 48 -6.45 13.14 3.64
N THR A 49 -6.10 13.54 4.85
CA THR A 49 -4.81 13.21 5.47
C THR A 49 -5.11 12.32 6.66
N THR A 50 -4.50 11.15 6.71
CA THR A 50 -4.67 10.21 7.83
C THR A 50 -3.66 10.49 8.93
N LYS A 51 -3.97 10.04 10.15
CA LYS A 51 -2.93 9.75 11.15
C LYS A 51 -2.33 8.37 10.85
N GLU A 52 -1.43 7.92 11.72
CA GLU A 52 -1.03 6.52 11.73
C GLU A 52 -2.23 5.61 12.07
N ASN A 53 -2.44 4.64 11.20
CA ASN A 53 -3.49 3.63 11.31
C ASN A 53 -2.89 2.24 11.24
N SER A 54 -3.50 1.28 11.93
CA SER A 54 -3.11 -0.13 11.83
C SER A 54 -3.20 -0.60 10.37
N LEU A 55 -2.12 -1.18 9.85
CA LEU A 55 -2.08 -1.77 8.51
C LEU A 55 -3.21 -2.82 8.34
N LYS A 56 -3.49 -3.57 9.41
CA LYS A 56 -4.55 -4.57 9.43
C LYS A 56 -5.93 -3.96 9.29
N ASP A 57 -6.18 -2.82 9.92
CA ASP A 57 -7.49 -2.13 9.86
C ASP A 57 -7.71 -1.55 8.46
N ILE A 58 -6.65 -1.00 7.85
CA ILE A 58 -6.69 -0.51 6.46
C ILE A 58 -6.98 -1.67 5.49
N ILE A 59 -6.28 -2.80 5.61
CA ILE A 59 -6.54 -3.99 4.77
C ILE A 59 -7.97 -4.51 5.00
N GLY A 60 -8.44 -4.53 6.24
CA GLY A 60 -9.80 -4.93 6.61
C GLY A 60 -10.85 -4.09 5.89
N ILE A 61 -10.67 -2.76 5.86
CA ILE A 61 -11.60 -1.84 5.18
C ILE A 61 -11.54 -2.03 3.66
N VAL A 62 -10.35 -2.10 3.06
CA VAL A 62 -10.20 -2.36 1.62
C VAL A 62 -10.87 -3.67 1.21
N LYS A 63 -10.78 -4.72 2.04
CA LYS A 63 -11.42 -6.01 1.80
C LYS A 63 -12.95 -5.89 1.76
N ILE A 64 -13.56 -5.04 2.59
CA ILE A 64 -15.02 -4.83 2.57
C ILE A 64 -15.46 -4.21 1.24
N PHE A 65 -14.72 -3.21 0.75
CA PHE A 65 -15.02 -2.58 -0.54
C PHE A 65 -14.67 -3.46 -1.74
N LYS A 66 -13.62 -4.28 -1.65
CA LYS A 66 -13.12 -5.16 -2.72
C LYS A 66 -12.82 -6.56 -2.16
N ASN A 67 -13.82 -7.42 -2.14
CA ASN A 67 -13.67 -8.77 -1.59
C ASN A 67 -13.07 -9.75 -2.61
N THR A 68 -11.74 -9.75 -2.74
CA THR A 68 -11.00 -10.68 -3.63
C THR A 68 -10.23 -11.75 -2.84
N PRO A 69 -9.97 -12.94 -3.40
CA PRO A 69 -9.16 -13.97 -2.75
C PRO A 69 -7.78 -13.47 -2.31
N GLN A 70 -7.14 -12.62 -3.13
CA GLN A 70 -5.84 -12.02 -2.83
C GLN A 70 -5.89 -11.17 -1.56
N LEU A 71 -6.92 -10.32 -1.43
CA LEU A 71 -7.14 -9.51 -0.22
C LEU A 71 -7.51 -10.35 0.99
N PHE A 72 -8.24 -11.46 0.80
CA PHE A 72 -8.50 -12.41 1.88
C PHE A 72 -7.20 -13.02 2.43
N ILE A 73 -6.30 -13.46 1.54
CA ILE A 73 -4.99 -14.00 1.91
C ILE A 73 -4.15 -12.94 2.62
N LEU A 74 -4.02 -11.74 2.03
CA LEU A 74 -3.25 -10.64 2.61
C LEU A 74 -3.75 -10.29 4.02
N ASN A 75 -5.07 -10.20 4.22
CA ASN A 75 -5.68 -9.91 5.51
C ASN A 75 -5.40 -11.00 6.57
N LYS A 76 -5.24 -12.27 6.16
CA LYS A 76 -4.86 -13.36 7.07
C LYS A 76 -3.38 -13.36 7.41
N MET A 77 -2.53 -12.98 6.45
CA MET A 77 -1.08 -12.93 6.61
C MET A 77 -0.62 -11.70 7.41
N ALA A 78 -1.23 -10.54 7.19
CA ALA A 78 -0.90 -9.29 7.89
C ALA A 78 -1.08 -9.42 9.41
N LYS A 79 -0.05 -8.99 10.16
CA LYS A 79 -0.01 -9.06 11.62
C LYS A 79 0.07 -7.68 12.25
N GLU A 80 1.09 -6.93 11.87
CA GLU A 80 1.47 -5.65 12.49
C GLU A 80 1.86 -4.66 11.39
N GLY A 81 2.03 -3.40 11.78
CA GLY A 81 2.43 -2.30 10.90
C GLY A 81 1.47 -1.12 10.98
N VAL A 82 1.97 0.03 10.55
CA VAL A 82 1.20 1.26 10.47
C VAL A 82 1.22 1.83 9.06
N VAL A 83 0.14 2.54 8.72
CA VAL A 83 -0.03 3.23 7.44
C VAL A 83 -0.44 4.66 7.72
N ILE A 84 0.20 5.58 7.00
CA ILE A 84 -0.22 6.97 6.90
C ILE A 84 -0.37 7.34 5.43
N ALA A 85 -1.38 8.11 5.09
CA ALA A 85 -1.67 8.47 3.71
C ALA A 85 -2.24 9.89 3.57
N ASP A 86 -1.88 10.54 2.47
CA ASP A 86 -2.60 11.66 1.87
C ASP A 86 -3.32 11.16 0.62
N ILE A 87 -4.61 11.47 0.53
CA ILE A 87 -5.52 10.98 -0.51
C ILE A 87 -6.22 12.19 -1.12
N ASP A 88 -6.05 12.37 -2.43
CA ASP A 88 -6.73 13.38 -3.23
C ASP A 88 -7.63 12.68 -4.26
N LEU A 89 -8.94 12.90 -4.14
CA LEU A 89 -9.97 12.34 -5.03
C LEU A 89 -10.75 13.47 -5.69
N ASN A 90 -11.04 13.33 -6.99
CA ASN A 90 -11.85 14.27 -7.76
C ASN A 90 -12.97 13.51 -8.46
N PHE A 91 -14.17 14.07 -8.49
CA PHE A 91 -15.37 13.42 -9.03
C PHE A 91 -15.96 14.20 -10.20
N ASP A 92 -16.61 13.49 -11.12
CA ASP A 92 -17.45 14.11 -12.16
C ASP A 92 -18.85 14.41 -11.63
N ASP A 93 -19.67 15.09 -12.44
CA ASP A 93 -21.04 15.48 -12.08
C ASP A 93 -21.98 14.28 -11.81
N LYS A 94 -21.55 13.06 -12.15
CA LYS A 94 -22.23 11.79 -11.89
C LYS A 94 -21.67 11.06 -10.66
N GLY A 95 -20.71 11.66 -9.96
CA GLY A 95 -20.04 11.09 -8.79
C GLY A 95 -19.01 10.02 -9.11
N LYS A 96 -18.58 9.88 -10.37
CA LYS A 96 -17.53 8.93 -10.75
C LYS A 96 -16.17 9.55 -10.47
N LEU A 97 -15.26 8.75 -9.93
CA LEU A 97 -13.87 9.15 -9.73
C LEU A 97 -13.22 9.46 -11.09
N THR A 98 -12.71 10.68 -11.23
CA THR A 98 -11.98 11.12 -12.43
C THR A 98 -10.57 10.52 -12.45
N LYS A 99 -9.92 10.52 -13.63
CA LYS A 99 -8.55 10.00 -13.84
C LYS A 99 -7.45 10.89 -13.22
N GLY A 100 -7.73 11.54 -12.09
CA GLY A 100 -6.82 12.47 -11.41
C GLY A 100 -6.61 12.13 -9.93
N TYR A 101 -6.99 10.92 -9.49
CA TYR A 101 -6.79 10.53 -8.10
C TYR A 101 -5.30 10.32 -7.80
N ASN A 102 -4.89 10.73 -6.62
CA ASN A 102 -3.53 10.60 -6.12
C ASN A 102 -3.57 10.12 -4.68
N ILE A 103 -2.92 9.00 -4.40
CA ILE A 103 -2.82 8.45 -3.06
C ILE A 103 -1.34 8.26 -2.76
N LYS A 104 -0.80 9.03 -1.82
CA LYS A 104 0.60 8.93 -1.40
C LYS A 104 0.67 8.64 0.09
N GLY A 105 1.73 8.03 0.55
CA GLY A 105 1.84 7.69 1.96
C GLY A 105 3.02 6.78 2.24
N SER A 106 3.02 6.19 3.43
CA SER A 106 4.03 5.22 3.83
C SER A 106 3.43 4.07 4.63
N VAL A 107 4.04 2.90 4.48
CA VAL A 107 3.88 1.77 5.39
C VAL A 107 5.14 1.71 6.23
N LYS A 108 4.99 1.47 7.54
CA LYS A 108 6.11 1.31 8.46
C LYS A 108 5.90 0.11 9.36
N ASP A 109 7.00 -0.57 9.68
CA ASP A 109 7.07 -1.68 10.62
C ASP A 109 6.05 -2.79 10.33
N GLY A 110 5.76 -2.99 9.04
CA GLY A 110 4.83 -3.99 8.58
C GLY A 110 5.37 -5.40 8.83
N LYS A 111 4.45 -6.31 9.19
CA LYS A 111 4.77 -7.71 9.41
C LYS A 111 3.71 -8.60 8.80
N ILE A 112 4.16 -9.57 8.01
CA ILE A 112 3.30 -10.60 7.44
C ILE A 112 3.80 -11.99 7.79
N ARG A 113 2.88 -12.89 8.12
CA ARG A 113 3.15 -14.31 8.36
C ARG A 113 2.79 -15.11 7.12
N LEU A 114 3.78 -15.76 6.52
CA LEU A 114 3.64 -16.60 5.34
C LEU A 114 2.97 -17.95 5.67
N PHE A 115 2.55 -18.69 4.64
CA PHE A 115 1.93 -20.02 4.79
C PHE A 115 2.87 -21.05 5.46
N ASN A 116 4.17 -20.96 5.20
CA ASN A 116 5.20 -21.79 5.84
C ASN A 116 5.48 -21.38 7.31
N LYS A 117 4.63 -20.52 7.90
CA LYS A 117 4.72 -20.01 9.28
C LYS A 117 5.89 -19.06 9.54
N LYS A 118 6.76 -18.80 8.56
CA LYS A 118 7.83 -17.80 8.65
C LYS A 118 7.25 -16.38 8.51
N ASN A 119 7.98 -15.39 9.02
CA ASN A 119 7.56 -13.99 8.98
C ASN A 119 8.47 -13.19 8.06
N ILE A 120 7.88 -12.27 7.31
CA ILE A 120 8.60 -11.12 6.77
C ILE A 120 8.29 -9.95 7.71
N ASN A 121 9.36 -9.34 8.22
CA ASN A 121 9.31 -8.25 9.19
C ASN A 121 9.85 -6.96 8.56
N ASN A 122 9.76 -5.87 9.31
CA ASN A 122 10.31 -4.56 8.97
C ASN A 122 9.92 -4.11 7.55
N ILE A 123 8.69 -4.43 7.13
CA ILE A 123 8.17 -4.00 5.84
C ILE A 123 7.87 -2.52 5.95
N SER A 124 8.73 -1.71 5.33
CA SER A 124 8.52 -0.27 5.22
C SER A 124 8.78 0.19 3.80
N PHE A 125 7.96 1.12 3.32
CA PHE A 125 8.11 1.75 2.01
C PHE A 125 7.22 2.99 1.93
N ASP A 126 7.63 3.95 1.12
CA ASP A 126 6.77 5.03 0.66
C ASP A 126 6.00 4.56 -0.58
N PHE A 127 4.76 5.00 -0.74
CA PHE A 127 3.96 4.70 -1.92
C PHE A 127 3.36 5.95 -2.54
N ASN A 128 3.18 5.90 -3.85
CA ASN A 128 2.48 6.89 -4.64
C ASN A 128 1.67 6.16 -5.74
N ILE A 129 0.36 6.30 -5.67
CA ILE A 129 -0.59 5.60 -6.53
C ILE A 129 -1.35 6.63 -7.35
N LYS A 130 -1.19 6.55 -8.67
CA LYS A 130 -1.85 7.43 -9.65
C LYS A 130 -2.23 6.61 -10.86
N ASN A 131 -3.49 6.67 -11.30
CA ASN A 131 -3.90 6.19 -12.63
C ASN A 131 -3.30 4.84 -13.06
N LYS A 132 -3.59 3.75 -12.32
CA LYS A 132 -3.08 2.37 -12.58
C LYS A 132 -1.55 2.19 -12.47
N GLN A 133 -0.84 3.22 -12.03
CA GLN A 133 0.59 3.16 -11.70
C GLN A 133 0.74 3.20 -10.19
N TYR A 134 1.58 2.31 -9.69
CA TYR A 134 1.93 2.22 -8.28
C TYR A 134 3.44 2.36 -8.20
N LEU A 135 3.88 3.38 -7.49
CA LEU A 135 5.28 3.63 -7.25
C LEU A 135 5.56 3.34 -5.78
N LEU A 136 6.51 2.45 -5.52
CA LEU A 136 7.04 2.17 -4.19
C LEU A 136 8.47 2.69 -4.13
N GLU A 137 8.81 3.43 -3.09
CA GLU A 137 10.12 4.05 -2.91
C GLU A 137 10.64 3.74 -1.50
N ASN A 138 11.96 3.74 -1.34
CA ASN A 138 12.62 3.50 -0.05
C ASN A 138 12.14 2.21 0.64
N GLY A 139 11.97 1.15 -0.15
CA GLY A 139 11.48 -0.13 0.31
C GLY A 139 12.52 -0.87 1.14
N GLN A 140 12.10 -1.46 2.25
CA GLN A 140 12.89 -2.36 3.08
C GLN A 140 12.02 -3.51 3.57
N ILE A 141 12.61 -4.71 3.61
CA ILE A 141 12.02 -5.89 4.24
C ILE A 141 13.12 -6.74 4.89
N GLU A 142 12.75 -7.50 5.90
CA GLU A 142 13.61 -8.51 6.52
C GLU A 142 12.93 -9.88 6.52
N TYR A 143 13.63 -10.88 5.98
CA TYR A 143 13.19 -12.27 6.00
C TYR A 143 14.29 -13.13 6.59
N GLU A 144 14.03 -13.70 7.78
CA GLU A 144 15.05 -14.35 8.61
C GLU A 144 16.24 -13.41 8.90
N LYS A 145 17.42 -13.69 8.34
CA LYS A 145 18.62 -12.84 8.45
C LYS A 145 18.89 -12.02 7.19
N LEU A 146 18.12 -12.24 6.12
CA LEU A 146 18.28 -11.53 4.86
C LEU A 146 17.53 -10.20 4.92
N LYS A 147 18.29 -9.12 4.74
CA LYS A 147 17.75 -7.76 4.61
C LYS A 147 17.73 -7.39 3.14
N LEU A 148 16.58 -6.99 2.63
CA LEU A 148 16.42 -6.52 1.26
C LEU A 148 15.97 -5.07 1.28
N SER A 149 16.55 -4.28 0.39
CA SER A 149 16.20 -2.89 0.16
C SER A 149 15.93 -2.63 -1.31
N SER A 150 15.13 -1.62 -1.59
CA SER A 150 14.87 -1.12 -2.93
C SER A 150 14.73 0.39 -2.89
N LYS A 151 15.43 1.09 -3.78
CA LYS A 151 15.23 2.53 -3.96
C LYS A 151 13.88 2.78 -4.62
N LYS A 152 13.51 1.97 -5.61
CA LYS A 152 12.34 2.19 -6.44
C LYS A 152 11.79 0.92 -7.07
N ILE A 153 10.49 0.66 -6.86
CA ILE A 153 9.71 -0.34 -7.60
C ILE A 153 8.52 0.35 -8.24
N LYS A 154 8.43 0.28 -9.57
CA LYS A 154 7.26 0.67 -10.35
C LYS A 154 6.42 -0.56 -10.63
N VAL A 155 5.13 -0.46 -10.39
CA VAL A 155 4.13 -1.46 -10.76
C VAL A 155 3.15 -0.81 -11.73
N ASN A 156 3.03 -1.38 -12.91
CA ASN A 156 2.08 -0.95 -13.92
C ASN A 156 1.00 -2.02 -14.09
N ASP A 157 -0.26 -1.65 -13.85
CA ASP A 157 -1.40 -2.52 -14.16
C ASP A 157 -1.67 -2.51 -15.68
N LYS A 158 -1.39 -3.64 -16.34
CA LYS A 158 -1.64 -3.87 -17.77
C LYS A 158 -3.01 -4.52 -18.03
N ASN A 159 -3.92 -4.47 -17.05
CA ASN A 159 -5.23 -5.13 -16.96
C ASN A 159 -5.16 -6.66 -16.85
N GLN A 160 -4.39 -7.32 -17.71
CA GLN A 160 -4.23 -8.78 -17.70
C GLN A 160 -3.21 -9.26 -16.65
N TYR A 161 -2.21 -8.43 -16.39
CA TYR A 161 -1.12 -8.71 -15.45
C TYR A 161 -0.55 -7.41 -14.89
N PHE A 162 0.22 -7.53 -13.82
CA PHE A 162 1.01 -6.43 -13.25
C PHE A 162 2.46 -6.58 -13.71
N LEU A 163 3.03 -5.52 -14.28
CA LEU A 163 4.44 -5.43 -14.63
C LEU A 163 5.19 -4.74 -13.49
N PHE A 164 6.19 -5.42 -12.92
CA PHE A 164 7.05 -4.91 -11.85
C PHE A 164 8.43 -4.59 -12.41
N GLU A 165 8.89 -3.35 -12.22
CA GLU A 165 10.20 -2.86 -12.68
C GLU A 165 10.85 -2.11 -11.53
N GLY A 166 12.06 -2.49 -11.13
CA GLY A 166 12.74 -1.84 -10.02
C GLY A 166 14.05 -2.49 -9.62
N ASP A 167 14.74 -1.82 -8.71
CA ASP A 167 15.98 -2.32 -8.12
C ASP A 167 15.70 -3.13 -6.85
N VAL A 168 16.57 -4.08 -6.56
CA VAL A 168 16.64 -4.77 -5.27
C VAL A 168 18.09 -4.96 -4.93
N SER A 169 18.45 -4.68 -3.68
CA SER A 169 19.79 -4.86 -3.14
C SER A 169 19.74 -5.51 -1.78
N SER A 170 20.85 -6.13 -1.40
CA SER A 170 21.05 -6.73 -0.10
C SER A 170 22.49 -6.54 0.37
N PRO A 171 22.73 -6.05 1.60
CA PRO A 171 24.07 -6.09 2.17
C PRO A 171 24.56 -7.54 2.27
N LYS A 172 25.88 -7.72 2.33
CA LYS A 172 26.48 -9.03 2.61
C LYS A 172 25.94 -9.56 3.94
N SER A 173 25.24 -10.68 3.89
CA SER A 173 24.60 -11.31 5.05
C SER A 173 24.78 -12.82 5.00
N LEU A 174 25.01 -13.41 6.18
CA LEU A 174 25.10 -14.86 6.31
C LEU A 174 23.69 -15.44 6.26
N VAL A 175 23.35 -16.09 5.15
CA VAL A 175 22.05 -16.73 4.92
C VAL A 175 22.21 -18.25 4.94
N ASN A 176 21.17 -18.93 5.40
CA ASN A 176 21.11 -20.38 5.31
C ASN A 176 20.93 -20.79 3.84
N SER A 177 21.60 -21.86 3.40
CA SER A 177 21.53 -22.32 2.01
C SER A 177 20.10 -22.71 1.59
N ASN A 178 19.24 -23.10 2.53
CA ASN A 178 17.83 -23.40 2.29
C ASN A 178 17.02 -22.15 1.93
N LEU A 179 17.53 -20.96 2.24
CA LEU A 179 16.95 -19.71 1.77
C LEU A 179 17.20 -19.51 0.27
N LEU A 180 18.37 -19.95 -0.21
CA LEU A 180 18.77 -19.84 -1.61
C LEU A 180 17.95 -20.78 -2.51
N THR A 181 17.43 -21.89 -1.97
CA THR A 181 16.51 -22.76 -2.72
C THR A 181 15.19 -22.07 -3.05
N VAL A 182 14.72 -21.16 -2.18
CA VAL A 182 13.53 -20.33 -2.43
C VAL A 182 13.76 -19.34 -3.57
N ILE A 183 14.98 -18.79 -3.69
CA ILE A 183 15.33 -17.74 -4.65
C ILE A 183 15.72 -18.35 -6.01
N PHE A 184 16.64 -19.32 -6.00
CA PHE A 184 17.28 -19.84 -7.21
C PHE A 184 16.72 -21.19 -7.69
N LYS A 185 15.76 -21.78 -6.97
CA LYS A 185 15.21 -23.13 -7.24
C LYS A 185 16.28 -24.23 -7.36
N ASN A 186 17.52 -23.97 -6.92
CA ASN A 186 18.62 -24.91 -6.95
C ASN A 186 18.88 -25.44 -5.53
N ASN A 187 18.97 -26.76 -5.38
CA ASN A 187 19.14 -27.39 -4.08
C ASN A 187 20.63 -27.45 -3.70
N LEU A 188 21.14 -26.38 -3.07
CA LEU A 188 22.52 -26.30 -2.60
C LEU A 188 22.80 -27.24 -1.40
N GLU A 189 21.75 -27.77 -0.75
CA GLU A 189 21.86 -28.77 0.33
C GLU A 189 22.64 -30.02 -0.11
N ASN A 190 22.49 -30.44 -1.37
CA ASN A 190 23.18 -31.63 -1.91
C ASN A 190 24.71 -31.45 -2.00
N ILE A 191 25.23 -30.24 -1.79
CA ILE A 191 26.66 -29.89 -1.87
C ILE A 191 27.27 -29.75 -0.46
N GLY A 192 26.50 -29.98 0.62
CA GLY A 192 27.00 -29.92 2.00
C GLY A 192 27.25 -28.50 2.52
N ILE A 193 26.73 -27.48 1.84
CA ILE A 193 26.87 -26.07 2.22
C ILE A 193 25.69 -25.69 3.13
N ASN A 194 25.96 -25.39 4.39
CA ASN A 194 24.91 -25.03 5.35
C ASN A 194 24.57 -23.52 5.31
N ASN A 195 25.59 -22.67 5.18
CA ASN A 195 25.44 -21.21 5.17
C ASN A 195 26.28 -20.59 4.05
N VAL A 196 25.82 -19.46 3.52
CA VAL A 196 26.49 -18.69 2.47
C VAL A 196 26.46 -17.21 2.83
N ASN A 197 27.54 -16.48 2.57
CA ASN A 197 27.51 -15.02 2.60
C ASN A 197 26.94 -14.50 1.28
N PHE A 198 25.75 -13.92 1.31
CA PHE A 198 25.03 -13.42 0.15
C PHE A 198 24.92 -11.90 0.19
N GLY A 199 25.23 -11.24 -0.93
CA GLY A 199 25.04 -9.81 -1.15
C GLY A 199 24.70 -9.58 -2.62
N SER A 200 23.87 -8.58 -2.90
CA SER A 200 23.41 -8.29 -4.26
C SER A 200 23.18 -6.79 -4.44
N GLU A 201 23.45 -6.31 -5.65
CA GLU A 201 23.09 -4.98 -6.10
C GLU A 201 22.64 -5.15 -7.55
N ASN A 202 21.37 -4.85 -7.83
CA ASN A 202 20.82 -4.87 -9.17
C ASN A 202 20.49 -3.43 -9.60
N ASN A 203 20.82 -3.11 -10.85
CA ASN A 203 20.61 -1.79 -11.46
C ASN A 203 19.52 -1.84 -12.51
#